data_AF-C3V8U6-F1
#
_entry.id   AF-C3V8U6-F1
#
_cell.length_a   1.000
_cell.length_b   1.000
_cell.length_c   1.000
_cell.angle_alpha   90.00
_cell.angle_beta   90.00
_cell.angle_gamma   90.00
#
_symmetry.space_group_name_H-M   'P 1'
#
loop_
_entity.id
_entity.type
_entity.pdbx_description
1 polymer ?
#
loop_
_entity_poly.entity_id
_entity_poly.type
_entity_poly.pdbx_seq_one_letter_code
_entity_poly.pdbx_strand_id
1 'polypeptide(L)'
;FTGDFHAIGAANNLLAAMLDNHIKQGNELKIDAKKITWRRCIDMNDRQLRNVVDGLDGSGDGVVREDGFDITVASEVMAAFCLASDISDLKARLGRIIVVTALPENPSPLNS
;
A
#
# COMPACT_ATOMS: atom_id res chain seq x y z
N PHE A 1 -18.55 -17.38 -8.40
CA PHE A 1 -17.72 -16.27 -7.91
C PHE A 1 -18.22 -15.93 -6.53
N THR A 2 -17.45 -16.24 -5.48
CA THR A 2 -17.89 -16.28 -4.07
C THR A 2 -17.65 -14.98 -3.30
N GLY A 3 -17.22 -13.92 -3.98
CA GLY A 3 -16.91 -12.62 -3.37
C GLY A 3 -15.44 -12.47 -2.94
N ASP A 4 -14.59 -13.45 -3.24
CA ASP A 4 -13.18 -13.46 -2.82
C ASP A 4 -12.39 -12.25 -3.34
N PHE A 5 -12.67 -11.78 -4.56
CA PHE A 5 -12.06 -10.57 -5.11
C PHE A 5 -12.43 -9.30 -4.35
N HIS A 6 -13.68 -9.21 -3.86
CA HIS A 6 -14.09 -8.07 -3.04
C HIS A 6 -13.39 -8.09 -1.67
N ALA A 7 -13.22 -9.26 -1.07
CA ALA A 7 -12.51 -9.41 0.19
C ALA A 7 -11.02 -9.05 0.07
N ILE A 8 -10.36 -9.51 -1.01
CA ILE A 8 -8.96 -9.18 -1.32
C ILE A 8 -8.82 -7.68 -1.58
N GLY A 9 -9.72 -7.11 -2.38
CA GLY A 9 -9.73 -5.67 -2.66
C GLY A 9 -9.93 -4.81 -1.41
N ALA A 10 -10.84 -5.24 -0.52
CA ALA A 10 -11.06 -4.57 0.76
C ALA A 10 -9.82 -4.65 1.67
N ALA A 11 -9.14 -5.80 1.74
CA ALA A 11 -7.93 -5.95 2.54
C ALA A 11 -6.77 -5.08 2.03
N ASN A 12 -6.55 -5.05 0.71
CA ASN A 12 -5.51 -4.23 0.08
C ASN A 12 -5.75 -2.73 0.34
N ASN A 13 -7.00 -2.28 0.16
CA ASN A 13 -7.38 -0.88 0.37
C ASN A 13 -7.40 -0.49 1.84
N LEU A 14 -7.72 -1.42 2.75
CA LEU A 14 -7.61 -1.21 4.20
C LEU A 14 -6.14 -0.96 4.59
N LEU A 15 -5.18 -1.73 4.05
CA LEU A 15 -3.76 -1.52 4.32
C LEU A 15 -3.29 -0.14 3.83
N ALA A 16 -3.71 0.28 2.63
CA ALA A 16 -3.43 1.61 2.11
C ALA A 16 -4.02 2.72 3.01
N ALA A 17 -5.26 2.56 3.45
CA ALA A 17 -5.92 3.51 4.35
C ALA A 17 -5.24 3.60 5.72
N MET A 18 -4.81 2.46 6.27
CA MET A 18 -4.07 2.42 7.54
C MET A 18 -2.70 3.10 7.42
N LEU A 19 -2.01 2.93 6.29
CA LEU A 19 -0.73 3.57 6.01
C LEU A 19 -0.87 5.10 5.98
N ASP A 20 -1.80 5.62 5.20
CA ASP A 20 -2.04 7.07 5.10
C ASP A 20 -2.52 7.66 6.44
N ASN A 21 -3.35 6.92 7.18
CA ASN A 21 -3.78 7.33 8.52
C ASN A 21 -2.61 7.36 9.52
N HIS A 22 -1.69 6.39 9.48
CA HIS A 22 -0.49 6.38 10.33
C HIS A 22 0.40 7.59 10.08
N ILE A 23 0.57 7.95 8.81
CA ILE A 23 1.35 9.15 8.43
C ILE A 23 0.66 10.42 8.95
N LYS A 24 -0.67 10.50 8.82
CA LYS A 24 -1.45 11.65 9.29
C LYS A 24 -1.45 11.82 10.81
N GLN A 25 -1.51 10.71 11.57
CA GLN A 25 -1.67 10.74 13.03
C GLN A 25 -0.37 11.05 13.80
N GLY A 26 0.76 11.22 13.10
CA GLY A 26 2.04 11.56 13.75
C GLY A 26 3.25 10.91 13.10
N ASN A 27 3.05 10.00 12.15
CA ASN A 27 4.12 9.35 11.38
C ASN A 27 5.27 8.85 12.26
N GLU A 28 4.96 8.09 13.32
CA GLU A 28 5.95 7.62 14.29
C GLU A 28 7.07 6.78 13.64
N LEU A 29 6.74 6.12 12.52
CA LEU A 29 7.65 5.31 11.72
C LEU A 29 8.48 6.13 10.71
N LYS A 30 8.28 7.46 10.67
CA LYS A 30 8.97 8.40 9.77
C LYS A 30 8.94 7.94 8.30
N ILE A 31 7.79 7.46 7.87
CA ILE A 31 7.54 7.01 6.50
C ILE A 31 7.59 8.22 5.58
N ASP A 32 8.41 8.12 4.54
CA ASP A 32 8.44 9.09 3.45
C ASP A 32 7.33 8.73 2.45
N ALA A 33 6.37 9.63 2.27
CA ALA A 33 5.23 9.42 1.38
C ALA A 33 5.66 9.19 -0.09
N LYS A 34 6.84 9.67 -0.49
CA LYS A 34 7.41 9.44 -1.83
C LYS A 34 8.00 8.03 -2.00
N LYS A 35 8.16 7.28 -0.92
CA LYS A 35 8.75 5.93 -0.90
C LYS A 35 7.72 4.82 -0.65
N ILE A 36 6.45 5.20 -0.59
CA ILE A 36 5.35 4.25 -0.53
C ILE A 36 5.29 3.56 -1.89
N THR A 37 5.57 2.26 -1.89
CA THR A 37 5.44 1.41 -3.07
C THR A 37 4.07 0.74 -3.13
N TRP A 38 3.33 0.77 -2.01
CA TRP A 38 2.00 0.19 -1.92
C TRP A 38 0.97 1.01 -2.70
N ARG A 39 0.27 0.34 -3.61
CA ARG A 39 -0.77 0.92 -4.45
C ARG A 39 -2.15 0.42 -4.03
N ARG A 40 -3.17 1.26 -4.23
CA ARG A 40 -4.56 0.84 -4.02
C ARG A 40 -4.98 -0.13 -5.12
N CYS A 41 -6.12 -0.80 -4.94
CA CYS A 41 -6.64 -1.67 -5.99
C CYS A 41 -8.13 -1.50 -6.23
N ILE A 42 -8.53 -1.70 -7.48
CA ILE A 42 -9.93 -1.74 -7.89
C ILE A 42 -10.11 -2.87 -8.91
N ASP A 43 -11.20 -3.61 -8.79
CA ASP A 43 -11.56 -4.66 -9.75
C ASP A 43 -12.37 -4.06 -10.92
N MET A 44 -11.80 -3.04 -11.54
CA MET A 44 -12.33 -2.35 -12.71
C MET A 44 -11.19 -2.02 -13.66
N ASN A 45 -11.45 -2.16 -14.96
CA ASN A 45 -10.49 -1.76 -15.99
C ASN A 45 -10.53 -0.24 -16.17
N ASP A 46 -9.98 0.48 -15.19
CA ASP A 46 -9.91 1.93 -15.18
C ASP A 46 -8.48 2.41 -15.40
N ARG A 47 -8.19 2.84 -16.63
CA ARG A 47 -6.87 3.38 -16.98
C ARG A 47 -6.59 4.76 -16.36
N GLN A 48 -7.63 5.49 -15.94
CA GLN A 48 -7.47 6.84 -15.42
C GLN A 48 -6.81 6.83 -14.03
N LEU A 49 -7.04 5.76 -13.26
CA LEU A 49 -6.51 5.60 -11.91
C LEU A 49 -5.06 5.11 -11.86
N ARG A 50 -4.41 4.92 -13.01
CA ARG A 50 -3.06 4.36 -13.07
C ARG A 50 -2.03 5.28 -12.40
N ASN A 51 -2.19 6.61 -12.50
CA ASN A 51 -1.38 7.58 -11.80
C ASN A 51 -2.31 8.65 -11.24
N VAL A 52 -2.35 8.79 -9.92
CA VAL A 52 -3.18 9.77 -9.22
C VAL A 52 -2.34 10.52 -8.20
N VAL A 53 -2.79 11.71 -7.84
CA VAL A 53 -2.28 12.41 -6.66
C VAL A 53 -3.44 12.44 -5.68
N ASP A 54 -3.23 11.89 -4.49
CA ASP A 54 -4.21 11.84 -3.41
C ASP A 54 -3.78 12.70 -2.23
N GLY A 55 -4.63 12.79 -1.20
CA GLY A 55 -4.39 13.67 -0.05
C GLY A 55 -4.38 15.16 -0.42
N LEU A 56 -4.96 15.51 -1.57
CA LEU A 56 -5.08 16.87 -2.09
C LEU A 56 -6.16 17.64 -1.32
N ASP A 57 -5.80 18.30 -0.23
CA ASP A 57 -6.54 19.42 0.36
C ASP A 57 -5.75 20.02 1.56
N GLY A 58 -6.43 20.72 2.47
CA GLY A 58 -5.89 21.20 3.73
C GLY A 58 -5.47 20.10 4.72
N SER A 59 -4.99 20.53 5.90
CA SER A 59 -4.41 19.67 6.94
C SER A 59 -5.37 18.58 7.49
N GLY A 60 -6.64 18.62 7.11
CA GLY A 60 -7.67 17.65 7.48
C GLY A 60 -7.74 16.41 6.59
N ASP A 61 -7.19 16.43 5.38
CA ASP A 61 -7.52 15.44 4.34
C ASP A 61 -6.40 14.45 4.03
N GLY A 62 -5.21 14.64 4.62
CA GLY A 62 -4.12 13.66 4.58
C GLY A 62 -2.79 14.29 4.19
N VAL A 63 -1.91 13.45 3.64
CA VAL A 63 -0.61 13.88 3.11
C VAL A 63 -0.62 13.71 1.60
N VAL A 64 -0.30 14.80 0.89
CA VAL A 64 -0.21 14.79 -0.57
C VAL A 64 0.88 13.81 -1.02
N ARG A 65 0.50 12.81 -1.81
CA ARG A 65 1.46 11.89 -2.44
C ARG A 65 1.01 11.46 -3.83
N GLU A 66 1.97 10.98 -4.60
CA GLU A 66 1.70 10.27 -5.84
C GLU A 66 1.31 8.82 -5.50
N ASP A 67 0.20 8.35 -6.07
CA ASP A 67 -0.30 7.00 -5.89
C ASP A 67 -0.79 6.41 -7.24
N GLY A 68 -1.28 5.18 -7.21
CA GLY A 68 -2.08 4.64 -8.30
C GLY A 68 -2.88 3.43 -7.87
N PHE A 69 -3.72 2.96 -8.79
CA PHE A 69 -4.53 1.77 -8.62
C PHE A 69 -4.05 0.66 -9.54
N ASP A 70 -3.81 -0.50 -8.97
CA ASP A 70 -3.57 -1.74 -9.71
C ASP A 70 -4.84 -2.60 -9.74
N ILE A 71 -4.93 -3.50 -10.73
CA ILE A 71 -6.03 -4.47 -10.78
C ILE A 71 -5.82 -5.46 -9.64
N THR A 72 -6.88 -5.80 -8.89
CA THR A 72 -6.85 -6.67 -7.69
C THR A 72 -6.06 -7.97 -7.87
N VAL A 73 -6.06 -8.55 -9.08
CA VAL A 73 -5.28 -9.76 -9.43
C VAL A 73 -3.76 -9.58 -9.43
N ALA A 74 -3.25 -8.35 -9.58
CA ALA A 74 -1.82 -8.04 -9.53
C ALA A 74 -1.31 -7.78 -8.11
N SER A 75 -2.20 -7.72 -7.11
CA SER A 75 -1.82 -7.43 -5.73
C SER A 75 -1.05 -8.59 -5.09
N GLU A 76 0.01 -8.27 -4.35
CA GLU A 76 0.71 -9.22 -3.47
C GLU A 76 -0.24 -9.91 -2.49
N VAL A 77 -1.39 -9.29 -2.16
CA VAL A 77 -2.46 -9.88 -1.36
C VAL A 77 -3.06 -11.11 -2.04
N MET A 78 -3.24 -11.09 -3.37
CA MET A 78 -3.72 -12.25 -4.13
C MET A 78 -2.69 -13.38 -4.14
N ALA A 79 -1.40 -13.04 -4.28
CA ALA A 79 -0.33 -14.04 -4.19
C ALA A 79 -0.25 -14.67 -2.79
N ALA A 80 -0.38 -13.86 -1.73
CA ALA A 80 -0.44 -14.33 -0.36
C ALA A 80 -1.67 -15.23 -0.13
N PHE A 81 -2.83 -14.87 -0.69
CA PHE A 81 -4.06 -15.66 -0.64
C PHE A 81 -3.92 -17.01 -1.35
N CYS A 82 -3.39 -17.03 -2.58
CA CYS A 82 -3.20 -18.26 -3.35
C CYS A 82 -2.17 -19.23 -2.75
N LEU A 83 -1.21 -18.72 -1.96
CA LEU A 83 -0.15 -19.51 -1.34
C LEU A 83 -0.42 -19.84 0.14
N ALA A 84 -1.46 -19.26 0.74
CA ALA A 84 -1.80 -19.51 2.13
C ALA A 84 -2.44 -20.89 2.30
N SER A 85 -1.98 -21.64 3.29
CA SER A 85 -2.57 -22.94 3.62
C SER A 85 -3.75 -22.82 4.60
N ASP A 86 -3.76 -21.76 5.40
CA ASP A 86 -4.82 -21.45 6.36
C ASP A 86 -4.86 -19.93 6.66
N ILE A 87 -5.85 -19.49 7.45
CA ILE A 87 -6.04 -18.08 7.80
C ILE A 87 -4.88 -17.50 8.65
N SER A 88 -4.20 -18.33 9.44
CA SER A 88 -3.07 -17.90 10.26
C SER A 88 -1.83 -17.67 9.38
N ASP A 89 -1.59 -18.54 8.41
CA ASP A 89 -0.55 -18.37 7.39
C ASP A 89 -0.82 -17.15 6.50
N LEU A 90 -2.09 -16.95 6.08
CA LEU A 90 -2.48 -15.75 5.35
C LEU A 90 -2.15 -14.48 6.15
N LYS A 91 -2.52 -14.43 7.43
CA LYS A 91 -2.20 -13.29 8.31
C LYS A 91 -0.69 -13.08 8.44
N ALA A 92 0.09 -14.14 8.59
CA ALA A 92 1.54 -14.06 8.69
C ALA A 92 2.18 -13.58 7.39
N ARG A 93 1.67 -14.00 6.22
CA ARG A 93 2.11 -13.53 4.90
C ARG A 93 1.80 -12.06 4.70
N LEU A 94 0.57 -11.63 5.01
CA LEU A 94 0.19 -10.23 4.94
C LEU A 94 1.07 -9.35 5.85
N GLY A 95 1.46 -9.84 7.03
CA GLY A 95 2.39 -9.14 7.92
C GLY A 95 3.83 -9.04 7.41
N ARG A 96 4.22 -9.82 6.40
CA ARG A 96 5.55 -9.76 5.75
C ARG A 96 5.59 -8.87 4.52
N ILE A 97 4.45 -8.34 4.08
CA ILE A 97 4.35 -7.45 2.92
C ILE A 97 5.09 -6.15 3.24
N ILE A 98 6.01 -5.77 2.34
CA ILE A 98 6.79 -4.55 2.47
C ILE A 98 6.03 -3.43 1.75
N VAL A 99 5.45 -2.51 2.51
CA VAL A 99 4.64 -1.39 1.99
C VAL A 99 5.43 -0.12 1.71
N VAL A 100 6.63 0.01 2.31
CA VAL A 100 7.49 1.18 2.23
C VAL A 100 8.92 0.72 1.99
N THR A 101 9.61 1.38 1.05
CA THR A 101 11.05 1.13 0.87
C THR A 101 11.83 1.83 1.98
N ALA A 102 12.50 1.05 2.83
CA ALA A 102 13.37 1.59 3.88
C ALA A 102 14.52 2.42 3.26
N LEU A 103 14.93 3.49 3.96
CA LEU A 103 16.18 4.19 3.62
C LEU A 103 17.34 3.19 3.71
N PRO A 104 18.30 3.19 2.76
CA PRO A 104 19.58 2.57 3.04
C PRO A 104 20.19 3.26 4.26
N GLU A 105 20.58 2.49 5.28
CA GLU A 105 21.04 2.99 6.59
C GLU A 105 22.41 3.68 6.53
N ASN A 106 22.88 4.12 5.36
CA ASN A 106 24.14 4.82 5.22
C ASN A 106 24.18 5.63 3.92
N PRO A 107 24.10 6.98 3.94
CA PRO A 107 24.67 7.75 2.85
C PRO A 107 26.18 7.62 3.01
N SER A 108 26.80 6.70 2.29
CA SER A 108 28.25 6.72 2.11
C SER A 108 28.67 8.17 1.81
N PRO A 109 29.60 8.77 2.59
CA PRO A 109 30.03 10.12 2.32
C PRO A 109 30.84 10.07 1.02
N LEU A 110 30.19 10.41 -0.09
CA LEU A 110 30.89 10.69 -1.34
C LEU A 110 31.34 12.15 -1.29
N ASN A 111 32.39 12.36 -0.50
CA ASN A 111 33.26 13.52 -0.55
C ASN A 111 34.61 13.10 -1.14
N SER A 112 34.78 13.31 -2.46
CA SER A 112 36.03 13.77 -3.11
C SER A 112 35.79 13.99 -4.59
#